data_AF-A0A1L3ZQ93-F1
#
_entry.id   AF-A0A1L3ZQ93-F1
#
_cell.length_a   1.000
_cell.length_b   1.000
_cell.length_c   1.000
_cell.angle_alpha   90.00
_cell.angle_beta   90.00
_cell.angle_gamma   90.00
#
_symmetry.space_group_name_H-M   'P 1'
#
loop_
_entity.id
_entity.type
_entity.pdbx_description
1 polymer ?
#
loop_
_entity_poly.entity_id
_entity_poly.type
_entity_poly.pdbx_seq_one_letter_code
_entity_poly.pdbx_strand_id
1 'polypeptide(L)'
;MPNIKIYMDQGLPEHTQVGVRENLAPLREIVCRTLKVESSACQLAILLAYGLADQPVVNIEVAILPKPDRTRPVLSDLAEKIQKSIANAVNGPVAVRLSVLDPTMYISLK
;
A
#
# COMPACT_ATOMS: atom_id res chain seq x y z
N MET A 1 9.92 -7.30 5.18
CA MET A 1 10.23 -6.40 4.06
C MET A 1 8.93 -6.11 3.31
N PRO A 2 8.17 -5.08 3.70
CA PRO A 2 6.97 -4.69 2.96
C PRO A 2 7.34 -4.03 1.64
N ASN A 3 6.71 -4.46 0.55
CA ASN A 3 6.81 -3.84 -0.76
C ASN A 3 5.39 -3.47 -1.21
N ILE A 4 5.14 -2.17 -1.36
CA ILE A 4 3.82 -1.62 -1.61
C ILE A 4 3.83 -0.91 -2.96
N LYS A 5 2.88 -1.28 -3.82
CA LYS A 5 2.62 -0.64 -5.11
C LYS A 5 1.27 0.04 -5.06
N ILE A 6 1.24 1.33 -5.37
CA ILE A 6 0.03 2.15 -5.41
C ILE A 6 -0.23 2.47 -6.87
N TYR A 7 -1.13 1.73 -7.49
CA TYR A 7 -1.61 1.99 -8.83
C TYR A 7 -2.70 3.04 -8.74
N MET A 8 -2.43 4.22 -9.30
CA MET A 8 -3.31 5.37 -9.25
C MET A 8 -3.79 5.71 -10.66
N ASP A 9 -5.08 5.98 -10.82
CA ASP A 9 -5.62 6.39 -12.11
C ASP A 9 -4.95 7.69 -12.59
N GLN A 10 -4.37 7.63 -13.79
CA GLN A 10 -3.68 8.71 -14.47
C GLN A 10 -4.58 9.93 -14.74
N GLY A 11 -5.90 9.71 -14.86
CA GLY A 11 -6.91 10.74 -15.10
C GLY A 11 -7.32 11.52 -13.85
N LEU A 12 -6.82 11.17 -12.66
CA LEU A 12 -7.13 11.90 -11.43
C LEU A 12 -6.62 13.36 -11.49
N PRO A 13 -7.35 14.31 -10.91
CA PRO A 13 -6.90 15.71 -10.83
C PRO A 13 -5.51 15.84 -10.19
N GLU A 14 -4.70 16.78 -10.67
CA GLU A 14 -3.30 16.95 -10.21
C GLU A 14 -3.21 17.15 -8.68
N HIS A 15 -4.11 17.94 -8.10
CA HIS A 15 -4.15 18.17 -6.65
C HIS A 15 -4.42 16.87 -5.87
N THR A 16 -5.24 15.97 -6.40
CA THR A 16 -5.46 14.63 -5.83
C THR A 16 -4.20 13.79 -5.89
N GLN A 17 -3.49 13.82 -7.02
CA GLN A 17 -2.21 13.11 -7.18
C GLN A 17 -1.12 13.65 -6.22
N VAL A 18 -1.10 14.97 -5.97
CA VAL A 18 -0.24 15.58 -4.94
C VAL A 18 -0.62 15.03 -3.55
N GLY A 19 -1.90 15.04 -3.18
CA GLY A 19 -2.35 14.55 -1.88
C GLY A 19 -1.98 13.08 -1.63
N VAL A 20 -2.05 12.22 -2.65
CA VAL A 20 -1.59 10.82 -2.54
C VAL A 20 -0.07 10.74 -2.34
N ARG A 21 0.72 11.56 -3.04
CA ARG A 21 2.19 11.61 -2.87
C ARG A 21 2.58 12.05 -1.46
N GLU A 22 1.91 13.06 -0.92
CA GLU A 22 2.16 13.55 0.45
C GLU A 22 1.81 12.51 1.52
N ASN A 23 0.88 11.60 1.22
CA ASN A 23 0.52 10.49 2.10
C ASN A 23 1.55 9.35 2.12
N LEU A 24 2.58 9.32 1.26
CA LEU A 24 3.55 8.22 1.23
C LEU A 24 4.34 8.07 2.53
N ALA A 25 4.81 9.18 3.12
CA ALA A 25 5.57 9.12 4.37
C ALA A 25 4.70 8.67 5.55
N PRO A 26 3.51 9.26 5.81
CA PRO A 26 2.58 8.77 6.81
C PRO A 26 2.19 7.29 6.61
N LEU A 27 1.97 6.87 5.37
CA LEU A 27 1.62 5.49 5.06
C LEU A 27 2.77 4.52 5.41
N ARG A 28 4.01 4.91 5.10
CA ARG A 28 5.19 4.12 5.47
C ARG A 28 5.28 3.95 6.98
N GLU A 29 5.01 4.98 7.76
CA GLU A 29 5.00 4.90 9.23
C GLU A 29 3.94 3.94 9.75
N ILE A 30 2.71 4.02 9.24
CA ILE A 30 1.61 3.10 9.58
C ILE A 30 2.04 1.65 9.34
N VAL A 31 2.60 1.37 8.17
CA VAL A 31 3.04 0.03 7.78
C VAL A 31 4.20 -0.45 8.66
N CYS A 32 5.24 0.37 8.82
CA CYS A 32 6.42 0.02 9.61
C CYS A 32 6.07 -0.27 11.08
N ARG A 33 5.25 0.59 11.68
CA ARG A 33 4.78 0.43 13.07
C ARG A 33 3.96 -0.84 13.23
N THR A 34 3.02 -1.11 12.31
CA THR A 34 2.13 -2.28 12.42
C THR A 34 2.88 -3.58 12.19
N LEU A 35 3.80 -3.61 11.22
CA LEU A 35 4.56 -4.81 10.86
C LEU A 35 5.89 -4.98 11.62
N LYS A 36 6.19 -4.05 12.53
CA LYS A 36 7.41 -3.99 13.34
C LYS A 36 8.67 -4.16 12.49
N VAL A 37 8.82 -3.28 11.51
CA VAL A 37 10.00 -3.25 10.63
C VAL A 37 10.59 -1.85 10.58
N GLU A 38 11.90 -1.80 10.34
CA GLU A 38 12.59 -0.53 10.06
C GLU A 38 12.08 0.12 8.78
N SER A 39 12.11 1.45 8.75
CA SER A 39 11.73 2.22 7.56
C SER A 39 12.48 1.75 6.32
N SER A 40 13.79 1.51 6.40
CA SER A 40 14.63 1.00 5.30
C SER A 40 14.15 -0.34 4.73
N ALA A 41 13.43 -1.15 5.51
CA ALA A 41 12.87 -2.42 5.07
C ALA A 41 11.54 -2.28 4.31
N CYS A 42 10.89 -1.10 4.37
CA CYS A 42 9.60 -0.79 3.76
C CYS A 42 9.77 0.09 2.51
N GLN A 43 9.27 -0.40 1.38
CA GLN A 43 9.33 0.28 0.08
C GLN A 43 7.92 0.59 -0.42
N LEU A 44 7.71 1.84 -0.85
CA LEU A 44 6.46 2.30 -1.47
C LEU A 44 6.80 2.87 -2.84
N ALA A 45 5.92 2.67 -3.81
CA ALA A 45 6.00 3.32 -5.12
C ALA A 45 4.58 3.61 -5.64
N ILE A 46 4.42 4.79 -6.25
CA ILE A 46 3.21 5.15 -7.01
C ILE A 46 3.48 4.83 -8.48
N LEU A 47 2.52 4.19 -9.12
CA LEU A 47 2.49 3.92 -10.56
C LEU A 47 1.21 4.50 -11.11
N LEU A 48 1.32 5.32 -12.15
CA LEU A 48 0.14 5.81 -12.84
C LEU A 48 -0.34 4.74 -13.83
N ALA A 49 -1.65 4.52 -13.86
CA ALA A 49 -2.29 3.51 -14.70
C ALA A 49 -3.61 4.04 -15.27
N TYR A 50 -4.11 3.41 -16.33
CA TYR A 50 -5.47 3.64 -16.81
C TYR A 50 -6.37 2.49 -16.36
N GLY A 51 -7.48 2.82 -15.70
CA GLY A 51 -8.48 1.86 -15.23
C GLY A 51 -9.81 1.96 -15.99
N LEU A 52 -10.73 1.04 -15.69
CA LEU A 52 -12.12 1.18 -16.11
C LEU A 52 -12.87 2.12 -15.15
N ALA A 53 -13.91 2.80 -15.65
CA ALA A 53 -14.67 3.78 -14.87
C ALA A 53 -15.43 3.19 -13.66
N ASP A 54 -15.67 1.88 -13.67
CA ASP A 54 -16.34 1.13 -12.59
C ASP A 54 -15.36 0.47 -11.60
N GLN A 55 -14.06 0.74 -11.74
CA GLN A 55 -13.02 0.22 -10.84
C GLN A 55 -12.61 1.26 -9.78
N PRO A 56 -11.99 0.83 -8.67
CA PRO A 56 -11.33 1.72 -7.73
C PRO A 56 -10.30 2.60 -8.43
N VAL A 57 -10.35 3.92 -8.19
CA VAL A 57 -9.41 4.91 -8.76
C VAL A 57 -8.00 4.77 -8.21
N VAL A 58 -7.86 4.07 -7.07
CA VAL A 58 -6.56 3.63 -6.55
C VAL A 58 -6.64 2.16 -6.15
N ASN A 59 -5.63 1.40 -6.56
CA ASN A 59 -5.43 0.01 -6.20
C ASN A 59 -4.06 -0.15 -5.55
N ILE A 60 -4.04 -0.68 -4.33
CA ILE A 60 -2.84 -0.83 -3.53
C ILE A 60 -2.54 -2.31 -3.36
N GLU A 61 -1.37 -2.72 -3.81
CA GLU A 61 -0.86 -4.07 -3.60
C GLU A 61 0.24 -4.05 -2.53
N VAL A 62 0.09 -4.92 -1.55
CA VAL A 62 0.98 -5.04 -0.39
C VAL A 62 1.57 -6.45 -0.38
N ALA A 63 2.85 -6.58 -0.68
CA ALA A 63 3.58 -7.84 -0.59
C ALA A 63 4.43 -7.88 0.67
N ILE A 64 4.30 -8.93 1.48
CA ILE A 64 5.04 -9.09 2.74
C ILE A 64 5.57 -10.50 2.91
N LEU A 65 6.72 -10.65 3.57
CA LEU A 65 7.17 -11.95 4.09
C LEU A 65 6.34 -12.37 5.33
N PRO A 66 6.14 -13.67 5.57
CA PRO A 66 5.47 -14.14 6.77
C PRO A 66 6.29 -13.84 8.03
N LYS A 67 5.59 -13.66 9.16
CA LYS A 67 6.13 -13.69 10.53
C LYS A 67 5.01 -14.17 11.48
N PRO A 68 5.32 -14.79 12.62
CA PRO A 68 4.31 -15.28 13.56
C PRO A 68 3.31 -14.21 14.04
N ASP A 69 3.76 -12.97 14.16
CA ASP A 69 2.94 -11.83 14.61
C ASP A 69 2.08 -11.20 13.49
N ARG A 70 2.25 -11.63 12.23
CA ARG A 70 1.46 -11.17 11.07
C ARG A 70 0.22 -12.04 10.89
N THR A 71 -0.61 -12.05 11.93
CA THR A 71 -1.86 -12.81 11.94
C THR A 71 -2.91 -12.16 11.04
N ARG A 72 -3.93 -12.92 10.64
CA ARG A 72 -5.02 -12.40 9.79
C ARG A 72 -5.67 -11.13 10.37
N PRO A 73 -6.04 -11.05 11.67
CA PRO A 73 -6.58 -9.82 12.24
C PRO A 73 -5.64 -8.61 12.10
N VAL A 74 -4.34 -8.80 12.36
CA VAL A 74 -3.33 -7.73 12.24
C VAL A 74 -3.21 -7.25 10.79
N LEU A 75 -3.21 -8.19 9.84
CA LEU A 75 -3.10 -7.87 8.41
C LEU A 75 -4.38 -7.22 7.86
N SER A 76 -5.55 -7.62 8.34
CA SER A 76 -6.83 -6.97 8.00
C SER A 76 -6.89 -5.54 8.53
N ASP A 77 -6.54 -5.31 9.79
CA ASP A 77 -6.46 -3.97 10.38
C ASP A 77 -5.43 -3.08 9.65
N LEU A 78 -4.28 -3.63 9.26
CA LEU A 78 -3.32 -2.93 8.42
C LEU A 78 -3.93 -2.53 7.08
N ALA A 79 -4.59 -3.45 6.38
CA ALA A 79 -5.20 -3.18 5.08
C ALA A 79 -6.26 -2.07 5.18
N GLU A 80 -7.10 -2.08 6.23
CA GLU A 80 -8.07 -1.01 6.47
C GLU A 80 -7.41 0.34 6.74
N LYS A 81 -6.34 0.38 7.53
CA LYS A 81 -5.60 1.63 7.81
C LYS A 81 -4.99 2.22 6.54
N ILE A 82 -4.38 1.37 5.70
CA ILE A 82 -3.85 1.76 4.40
C ILE A 82 -4.96 2.32 3.51
N GLN A 83 -6.09 1.61 3.42
CA GLN A 83 -7.23 2.00 2.60
C GLN A 83 -7.77 3.38 3.03
N LYS A 84 -8.05 3.56 4.32
CA LYS A 84 -8.58 4.82 4.87
C LYS A 84 -7.62 5.99 4.64
N SER A 85 -6.31 5.77 4.83
CA SER A 85 -5.28 6.79 4.61
C SER A 85 -5.33 7.36 3.19
N ILE A 86 -5.44 6.50 2.18
CA ILE A 86 -5.44 6.93 0.77
C ILE A 86 -6.83 7.37 0.32
N ALA A 87 -7.91 6.75 0.81
CA ALA A 87 -9.28 7.15 0.49
C ALA A 87 -9.55 8.61 0.88
N ASN A 88 -9.01 9.07 2.01
CA ASN A 88 -9.09 10.47 2.43
C ASN A 88 -8.38 11.42 1.46
N ALA A 89 -7.31 10.98 0.79
CA ALA A 89 -6.57 11.79 -0.18
C ALA A 89 -7.26 11.87 -1.55
N VAL A 90 -7.97 10.81 -1.96
CA VAL A 90 -8.59 10.72 -3.30
C VAL A 90 -10.08 11.00 -3.35
N ASN A 91 -10.74 11.04 -2.19
CA ASN A 91 -12.20 11.19 -2.09
C ASN A 91 -12.96 10.23 -3.03
N GLY A 92 -12.52 8.98 -3.06
CA GLY A 92 -12.98 7.98 -4.01
C GLY A 92 -12.66 6.54 -3.58
N PRO A 93 -13.13 5.53 -4.34
CA PRO A 93 -12.93 4.14 -3.99
C PRO A 93 -11.46 3.72 -4.07
N VAL A 94 -10.97 3.11 -3.00
CA VAL A 94 -9.61 2.54 -2.90
C VAL A 94 -9.70 1.06 -2.59
N ALA A 95 -8.99 0.23 -3.36
CA ALA A 95 -8.82 -1.19 -3.06
C ALA A 95 -7.44 -1.47 -2.45
N VAL A 96 -7.39 -2.38 -1.48
CA VAL A 96 -6.13 -2.88 -0.91
C VAL A 96 -6.11 -4.40 -1.03
N ARG A 97 -5.03 -4.94 -1.58
CA ARG A 97 -4.77 -6.38 -1.68
C ARG A 97 -3.46 -6.68 -0.96
N LEU A 98 -3.48 -7.63 -0.04
CA LEU A 98 -2.31 -8.01 0.72
C LEU A 98 -1.98 -9.48 0.45
N SER A 99 -0.74 -9.73 0.08
CA SER A 99 -0.21 -11.05 -0.24
C SER A 99 0.96 -11.39 0.69
N VAL A 100 0.90 -12.56 1.31
CA VAL A 100 2.02 -13.14 2.05
C VAL A 100 2.85 -13.97 1.09
N LEU A 101 4.12 -13.61 0.94
CA LEU A 101 5.06 -14.22 0.01
C LEU A 101 5.63 -15.53 0.56
N ASP A 102 6.08 -16.41 -0.33
CA ASP A 102 6.87 -17.58 0.06
C ASP A 102 8.29 -17.12 0.47
N PRO A 103 8.71 -17.31 1.74
CA PRO A 103 10.02 -16.87 2.19
C PRO A 103 11.18 -17.65 1.57
N THR A 104 10.95 -18.86 1.05
CA THR A 104 12.00 -19.70 0.47
C THR A 104 12.37 -19.28 -0.96
N MET A 105 11.41 -18.66 -1.67
CA MET A 105 11.56 -18.22 -3.05
C MET A 105 11.70 -16.70 -3.19
N TYR A 106 11.52 -15.95 -2.10
CA TYR A 106 11.63 -14.50 -2.12
C TYR A 106 13.09 -14.05 -2.02
N ILE A 107 13.63 -13.60 -3.14
CA ILE A 107 14.98 -13.04 -3.24
C ILE A 107 14.86 -11.52 -3.38
N SER A 108 15.57 -10.78 -2.53
CA SER A 108 15.65 -9.32 -2.61
C SER A 108 17.09 -8.88 -2.43
N LEU A 109 17.56 -8.03 -3.34
CA LEU A 109 18.82 -7.31 -3.20
C LEU A 109 18.48 -5.84 -2.91
N LYS A 110 19.17 -5.25 -1.95
CA LYS A 110 18.99 -3.85 -1.55
C LYS A 110 20.33 -3.16 -1.44
#